data_AF-A0AAD1EJF6-F1
#
_entry.id   AF-A0AAD1EJF6-F1
#
_cell.length_a   1.000
_cell.length_b   1.000
_cell.length_c   1.000
_cell.angle_alpha   90.00
_cell.angle_beta   90.00
_cell.angle_gamma   90.00
#
_symmetry.space_group_name_H-M   'P 1'
#
loop_
_entity.id
_entity.type
_entity.pdbx_description
1 polymer ?
#
loop_
_entity_poly.entity_id
_entity_poly.type
_entity_poly.pdbx_seq_one_letter_code
_entity_poly.pdbx_strand_id
1 'polypeptide(L)'
;MRAQAGRIVVVEGRIAAVGERAQRTYLNFERRRGAGGSIVLSRALWRELQRSGWTAATLTGKRVRVRGVVEGRDGLLIEAETRSALELID
;
A
#
# COMPACT_ATOMS: atom_id res chain seq x y z
N MET A 1 -9.36 12.44 -11.27
CA MET A 1 -9.90 11.23 -10.60
C MET A 1 -10.70 11.62 -9.34
N ARG A 2 -11.94 12.13 -9.45
CA ARG A 2 -12.81 12.37 -8.26
C ARG A 2 -13.79 11.23 -7.97
N ALA A 3 -13.97 10.29 -8.90
CA ALA A 3 -15.09 9.34 -8.88
C ALA A 3 -14.89 8.06 -8.05
N GLN A 4 -13.72 7.86 -7.43
CA GLN A 4 -13.38 6.59 -6.77
C GLN A 4 -13.25 6.68 -5.24
N ALA A 5 -13.13 7.87 -4.65
CA ALA A 5 -12.96 8.01 -3.19
C ALA A 5 -14.11 7.35 -2.41
N GLY A 6 -13.77 6.58 -1.37
CA GLY A 6 -14.74 5.84 -0.55
C GLY A 6 -15.22 4.51 -1.15
N ARG A 7 -14.77 4.12 -2.35
CA ARG A 7 -15.07 2.80 -2.93
C ARG A 7 -14.04 1.77 -2.50
N ILE A 8 -14.50 0.56 -2.25
CA ILE A 8 -13.64 -0.61 -2.13
C ILE A 8 -13.17 -1.00 -3.52
N VAL A 9 -11.86 -1.10 -3.71
CA VAL A 9 -11.23 -1.53 -4.95
C VAL A 9 -10.26 -2.68 -4.67
N VAL A 10 -9.98 -3.47 -5.71
CA VAL A 10 -8.86 -4.41 -5.70
C VAL A 10 -7.81 -3.88 -6.67
N VAL A 11 -6.57 -3.75 -6.21
CA VAL A 11 -5.45 -3.28 -7.03
C VAL A 11 -4.30 -4.25 -6.90
N GLU A 12 -3.66 -4.52 -8.03
CA GLU A 12 -2.43 -5.28 -8.11
C GLU A 12 -1.31 -4.40 -8.63
N GLY A 13 -0.12 -4.56 -8.08
CA GLY A 13 1.03 -3.80 -8.53
C GLY A 13 2.33 -4.31 -7.93
N ARG A 14 3.43 -3.97 -8.60
CA ARG A 14 4.78 -4.22 -8.09
C ARG A 14 5.20 -3.05 -7.20
N ILE A 15 5.68 -3.35 -6.00
CA ILE A 15 6.17 -2.32 -5.08
C ILE A 15 7.51 -1.80 -5.58
N ALA A 16 7.56 -0.52 -5.93
CA ALA A 16 8.78 0.15 -6.36
C ALA A 16 9.60 0.69 -5.19
N ALA A 17 8.94 1.08 -4.09
CA ALA A 17 9.58 1.57 -2.88
C ALA A 17 8.66 1.48 -1.67
N VAL A 18 9.24 1.30 -0.48
CA VAL A 18 8.52 1.37 0.80
C VAL A 18 8.96 2.63 1.57
N GLY A 19 7.99 3.45 1.96
CA GLY A 19 8.21 4.68 2.72
C GLY A 19 7.60 4.58 4.11
N GLU A 20 8.44 4.43 5.13
CA GLU A 20 7.99 4.39 6.52
C GLU A 20 7.92 5.80 7.11
N ARG A 21 6.83 6.12 7.82
CA ARG A 21 6.64 7.36 8.58
C ARG A 21 6.10 7.03 9.97
N ALA A 22 6.09 8.02 10.86
CA ALA A 22 5.70 7.81 12.26
C ALA A 22 4.32 7.16 12.45
N GLN A 23 3.35 7.43 11.57
CA GLN A 23 1.97 6.95 11.69
C GLN A 23 1.50 6.04 10.54
N ARG A 24 2.13 6.16 9.37
CA ARG A 24 1.72 5.48 8.14
C ARG A 24 2.93 4.90 7.42
N THR A 25 2.74 3.73 6.82
CA THR A 25 3.70 3.14 5.88
C THR A 25 3.09 3.15 4.49
N TYR A 26 3.88 3.57 3.50
CA TYR A 26 3.46 3.69 2.11
C TYR A 26 4.17 2.62 1.28
N LEU A 27 3.42 1.73 0.64
CA LEU A 27 3.94 0.83 -0.38
C LEU A 27 3.66 1.48 -1.74
N ASN A 28 4.70 2.05 -2.35
CA ASN A 28 4.54 2.87 -3.56
C ASN A 28 4.71 1.99 -4.80
N PHE A 29 3.81 2.15 -5.78
CA PHE A 29 3.94 1.49 -7.08
C PHE A 29 4.93 2.21 -8.01
N GLU A 30 5.30 3.45 -7.69
CA GLU A 30 6.33 4.21 -8.40
C GLU A 30 7.34 4.82 -7.43
N ARG A 31 8.60 4.97 -7.88
CA ARG A 31 9.65 5.60 -7.07
C ARG A 31 9.48 7.12 -6.96
N ARG A 32 8.91 7.75 -8.00
CA ARG A 32 8.70 9.19 -8.03
C ARG A 32 7.46 9.55 -7.19
N ARG A 33 7.65 10.42 -6.20
CA ARG A 33 6.56 10.95 -5.37
C ARG A 33 5.49 11.60 -6.26
N GLY A 34 4.23 11.23 -6.02
CA GLY A 34 3.07 11.81 -6.70
C GLY A 34 2.87 11.36 -8.16
N ALA A 35 3.71 10.47 -8.67
CA ALA A 35 3.61 9.98 -10.05
C ALA A 35 2.77 8.69 -10.18
N GLY A 36 2.58 7.95 -9.09
CA GLY A 36 1.78 6.73 -9.06
C GLY A 36 0.98 6.56 -7.77
N GLY A 37 0.20 5.48 -7.70
CA GLY A 37 -0.57 5.11 -6.53
C GLY A 37 0.29 4.49 -5.42
N SER A 38 -0.26 4.49 -4.20
CA SER A 38 0.36 3.88 -3.02
C SER A 38 -0.67 3.15 -2.19
N ILE A 39 -0.26 2.01 -1.63
CA ILE A 39 -0.98 1.39 -0.51
C ILE A 39 -0.55 2.09 0.76
N VAL A 40 -1.53 2.49 1.56
CA VAL A 40 -1.32 3.13 2.86
C VAL A 40 -1.68 2.14 3.95
N LEU A 41 -0.74 1.91 4.86
CA LEU A 41 -0.91 1.04 6.00
C LEU A 41 -0.82 1.86 7.28
N SER A 42 -1.67 1.53 8.25
CA SER A 42 -1.50 2.02 9.62
C SER A 42 -0.21 1.49 10.23
N ARG A 43 0.37 2.21 11.20
CA ARG A 43 1.52 1.73 11.98
C ARG A 43 1.26 0.38 12.65
N ALA A 44 0.03 0.13 13.10
CA ALA A 44 -0.33 -1.13 13.76
C ALA A 44 -0.23 -2.30 12.77
N LEU A 45 -0.86 -2.16 11.60
CA LEU A 45 -0.84 -3.19 10.56
C LEU A 45 0.57 -3.41 10.01
N TRP A 46 1.36 -2.35 9.83
CA TRP A 46 2.74 -2.49 9.38
C TRP A 46 3.60 -3.30 10.38
N ARG A 47 3.47 -3.04 11.68
CA ARG A 47 4.16 -3.83 12.71
C ARG A 47 3.70 -5.29 12.75
N GLU A 48 2.42 -5.56 12.51
CA GLU A 48 1.91 -6.92 12.38
C GLU A 48 2.55 -7.64 11.18
N LEU A 49 2.60 -7.00 10.02
CA LEU A 49 3.27 -7.52 8.83
C LEU A 49 4.76 -7.80 9.09
N GLN A 50 5.46 -6.88 9.76
CA GLN A 50 6.86 -7.04 10.14
C GLN A 50 7.11 -8.28 11.01
N ARG A 51 6.20 -8.60 11.94
CA ARG A 51 6.29 -9.84 12.73
C ARG A 51 6.18 -11.11 11.87
N SER A 52 5.56 -11.02 10.71
CA SER A 52 5.51 -12.09 9.70
C SER A 52 6.65 -12.05 8.67
N GLY A 53 7.70 -11.25 8.94
CA GLY A 53 8.90 -11.16 8.09
C GLY A 53 8.82 -10.12 6.97
N TRP A 54 7.74 -9.35 6.88
CA TRP A 54 7.59 -8.32 5.85
C TRP A 54 8.39 -7.07 6.23
N THR A 55 9.37 -6.73 5.41
CA THR A 55 10.20 -5.53 5.55
C THR A 55 10.23 -4.75 4.24
N ALA A 56 10.67 -3.49 4.30
CA ALA A 56 10.90 -2.68 3.12
C ALA A 56 11.79 -3.39 2.08
N ALA A 57 12.85 -4.06 2.54
CA ALA A 57 13.77 -4.81 1.69
C ALA A 57 13.10 -6.01 1.02
N THR A 58 12.33 -6.81 1.77
CA THR A 58 11.67 -8.01 1.24
C THR A 58 10.52 -7.68 0.29
N LEU A 59 9.90 -6.50 0.43
CA LEU A 59 8.76 -6.10 -0.40
C LEU A 59 9.15 -5.32 -1.64
N THR A 60 10.30 -4.65 -1.65
CA THR A 60 10.73 -3.89 -2.82
C THR A 60 10.94 -4.85 -3.99
N GLY A 61 10.31 -4.54 -5.11
CA GLY A 61 10.28 -5.41 -6.28
C GLY A 61 9.30 -6.57 -6.17
N LYS A 62 8.46 -6.66 -5.14
CA LYS A 62 7.44 -7.72 -5.07
C LYS A 62 6.10 -7.30 -5.64
N ARG A 63 5.36 -8.22 -6.27
CA ARG A 63 3.95 -8.00 -6.61
C ARG A 63 3.05 -8.25 -5.41
N VAL A 64 2.12 -7.33 -5.20
CA VAL A 64 1.11 -7.43 -4.16
C VAL A 64 -0.28 -7.21 -4.75
N ARG A 65 -1.28 -7.80 -4.10
CA ARG A 65 -2.70 -7.50 -4.29
C ARG A 65 -3.21 -6.84 -3.02
N VAL A 66 -3.95 -5.75 -3.17
CA VAL A 66 -4.63 -5.07 -2.07
C VAL A 66 -6.12 -4.95 -2.35
N ARG A 67 -6.93 -5.18 -1.33
CA ARG A 67 -8.35 -4.82 -1.31
C ARG A 67 -8.56 -3.72 -0.29
N GLY A 68 -8.81 -2.50 -0.74
CA GLY A 68 -8.86 -1.35 0.17
C GLY A 68 -9.76 -0.24 -0.32
N VAL A 69 -9.88 0.80 0.50
CA VAL A 69 -10.68 1.98 0.18
C VAL A 69 -9.81 3.00 -0.54
N VAL A 70 -10.31 3.54 -1.64
CA VAL A 70 -9.60 4.63 -2.33
C VAL A 70 -9.72 5.93 -1.52
N GLU A 71 -8.58 6.56 -1.24
CA GLU A 71 -8.44 7.87 -0.61
C GLU A 71 -7.75 8.89 -1.54
N GLY A 72 -7.90 10.17 -1.23
CA GLY A 72 -7.10 11.26 -1.82
C GLY A 72 -7.64 11.88 -3.11
N ARG A 73 -7.14 13.08 -3.44
CA ARG A 73 -7.45 13.81 -4.68
C ARG A 73 -6.30 13.76 -5.71
N ASP A 74 -5.07 13.63 -5.23
CA ASP A 74 -3.83 13.74 -6.02
C ASP A 74 -2.97 12.47 -5.90
N GLY A 75 -3.39 11.43 -6.62
CA GLY A 75 -2.80 10.09 -6.60
C GLY A 75 -3.74 9.04 -5.99
N LEU A 76 -3.68 7.81 -6.51
CA LEU A 76 -4.48 6.70 -6.02
C LEU A 76 -3.89 6.20 -4.69
N LEU A 77 -4.44 6.66 -3.56
CA LEU A 77 -4.13 6.07 -2.26
C LEU A 77 -5.14 4.98 -1.97
N ILE A 78 -4.66 3.83 -1.50
CA ILE A 78 -5.51 2.69 -1.13
C ILE A 78 -5.20 2.36 0.31
N GLU A 79 -6.15 2.65 1.20
CA GLU A 79 -6.01 2.28 2.60
C GLU A 79 -6.33 0.80 2.78
N ALA A 80 -5.37 0.07 3.35
CA ALA A 80 -5.58 -1.30 3.82
C ALA A 80 -5.58 -1.29 5.35
N GLU A 81 -6.70 -1.72 5.92
CA GLU A 81 -6.94 -1.67 7.37
C GLU A 81 -6.59 -2.99 8.06
N THR A 82 -6.58 -4.10 7.33
CA THR A 82 -6.40 -5.45 7.88
C THR A 82 -5.30 -6.23 7.19
N ARG A 83 -4.78 -7.26 7.86
CA ARG A 83 -3.78 -8.18 7.30
C ARG A 83 -4.27 -8.94 6.08
N SER A 84 -5.54 -9.35 6.08
CA SER A 84 -6.16 -10.11 4.99
C SER A 84 -6.45 -9.26 3.75
N ALA A 85 -6.46 -7.93 3.89
CA ALA A 85 -6.63 -7.00 2.78
C ALA A 85 -5.37 -6.87 1.90
N LEU A 86 -4.21 -7.39 2.33
CA LEU A 86 -2.95 -7.28 1.62
C LEU A 86 -2.30 -8.66 1.41
N GLU A 87 -2.03 -9.01 0.17
CA GLU A 87 -1.48 -10.31 -0.23
C GLU A 87 -0.21 -10.13 -1.06
N LEU A 88 0.80 -10.97 -0.81
CA LEU A 88 1.97 -11.12 -1.67
C LEU A 88 1.62 -12.17 -2.73
N ILE A 89 1.77 -11.84 -4.00
CA ILE A 89 1.32 -12.68 -5.14
C ILE A 89 2.45 -13.06 -6.10
N ASP A 90 3.71 -12.94 -5.63
CA ASP A 90 4.91 -13.43 -6.31
C ASP A 90 5.27 -14.85 -5.88
#